data_AF-B9TC80-F1
#
_entry.id   AF-B9TC80-F1
#
_cell.length_a   1.000
_cell.length_b   1.000
_cell.length_c   1.000
_cell.angle_alpha   90.00
_cell.angle_beta   90.00
_cell.angle_gamma   90.00
#
_symmetry.space_group_name_H-M   'P 1'
#
loop_
_entity.id
_entity.type
_entity.pdbx_description
1 polymer ?
#
loop_
_entity_poly.entity_id
_entity_poly.type
_entity_poly.pdbx_seq_one_letter_code
_entity_poly.pdbx_strand_id
1 'polypeptide(L)'
;MRCRVSQTAAPDWKTASILSTAFPCEAKNPLDAVEPALMLRMDPFDEQMSYRPYSNGKTRFENFGLMLDGNVHTCTVRAAQIDDFSEYCGRSAPLLLGDIVRDTGPVPSSFFVKSEQEDAWKAAKAAKAIARNKSGFAYTYSEGAMAFPDPLDKPSRTIITSEGGGSPSRTKHAVREASGLIRRLTPEELEQLNGFPRGFTAHPGVSDVARAMLMGNALVVGLVRRIGEVLYHRHRESC
;
A
#
# COMPACT_ATOMS: atom_id res chain seq x y z
N MET A 1 10.74 -49.64 -6.81
CA MET A 1 11.61 -48.85 -7.70
C MET A 1 11.61 -47.41 -7.18
N ARG A 2 12.64 -46.99 -6.45
CA ARG A 2 12.71 -45.65 -5.85
C ARG A 2 13.06 -44.65 -6.94
N CYS A 3 12.08 -43.88 -7.40
CA CYS A 3 12.34 -42.78 -8.31
C CYS A 3 13.11 -41.70 -7.54
N ARG A 4 14.40 -41.51 -7.88
CA ARG A 4 15.17 -40.35 -7.44
C ARG A 4 14.57 -39.13 -8.11
N VAL A 5 13.86 -38.31 -7.34
CA VAL A 5 13.51 -36.95 -7.76
C VAL A 5 14.82 -36.16 -7.81
N SER A 6 15.18 -35.72 -9.00
CA SER A 6 16.33 -34.85 -9.25
C SER A 6 16.15 -33.54 -8.49
N GLN A 7 17.02 -33.30 -7.50
CA GLN A 7 17.14 -32.02 -6.81
C GLN A 7 17.83 -30.98 -7.71
N THR A 8 17.09 -30.33 -8.60
CA THR A 8 17.59 -29.13 -9.31
C THR A 8 16.50 -28.17 -9.80
N ALA A 9 15.21 -28.41 -9.54
CA ALA A 9 14.16 -27.47 -9.91
C ALA A 9 13.96 -26.42 -8.80
N ALA A 10 13.92 -25.13 -9.18
CA ALA A 10 13.43 -24.08 -8.29
C ALA A 10 12.02 -24.46 -7.76
N PRO A 11 11.63 -24.03 -6.55
CA PRO A 11 10.36 -24.44 -5.97
C PRO A 11 9.19 -23.98 -6.85
N ASP A 12 8.40 -24.94 -7.33
CA ASP A 12 7.28 -24.78 -8.27
C ASP A 12 6.25 -23.73 -7.79
N TRP A 13 6.10 -23.57 -6.47
CA TRP A 13 5.17 -22.61 -5.88
C TRP A 13 5.51 -21.14 -6.22
N LYS A 14 6.75 -20.82 -6.61
CA LYS A 14 7.15 -19.46 -6.99
C LYS A 14 6.77 -19.11 -8.43
N THR A 15 6.93 -20.06 -9.34
CA THR A 15 6.98 -19.82 -10.79
C THR A 15 5.63 -19.51 -11.41
N ALA A 16 4.53 -19.80 -10.72
CA ALA A 16 3.19 -19.41 -11.17
C ALA A 16 2.20 -19.47 -9.99
N SER A 17 2.28 -18.57 -9.02
CA SER A 17 1.17 -18.37 -8.07
C SER A 17 0.16 -17.36 -8.62
N ILE A 18 -1.07 -17.30 -8.08
CA ILE A 18 -2.03 -16.25 -8.47
C ILE A 18 -1.42 -14.86 -8.26
N LEU A 19 -0.77 -14.65 -7.11
CA LEU A 19 -0.21 -13.34 -6.75
C LEU A 19 1.03 -12.98 -7.59
N SER A 20 1.93 -13.93 -7.86
CA SER A 20 3.12 -13.66 -8.69
C SER A 20 2.79 -13.50 -10.18
N THR A 21 1.66 -14.06 -10.66
CA THR A 21 1.15 -13.76 -12.01
C THR A 21 0.39 -12.42 -12.06
N ALA A 22 -0.37 -12.07 -11.01
CA ALA A 22 -1.04 -10.79 -10.91
C ALA A 22 -0.05 -9.62 -10.75
N PHE A 23 0.98 -9.82 -9.94
CA PHE A 23 2.02 -8.84 -9.60
C PHE A 23 3.41 -9.47 -9.80
N PRO A 24 3.95 -9.40 -11.02
CA PRO A 24 5.25 -9.98 -11.35
C PRO A 24 6.37 -9.44 -10.47
N CYS A 25 7.23 -10.34 -10.00
CA CYS A 25 8.38 -10.02 -9.17
C CYS A 25 9.54 -10.98 -9.43
N GLU A 26 10.75 -10.51 -9.14
CA GLU A 26 12.00 -11.24 -9.35
C GLU A 26 12.66 -11.53 -8.00
N ALA A 27 12.91 -12.80 -7.72
CA ALA A 27 13.63 -13.20 -6.50
C ALA A 27 15.09 -12.75 -6.59
N LYS A 28 15.58 -12.11 -5.52
CA LYS A 28 17.00 -11.70 -5.42
C LYS A 28 17.93 -12.92 -5.35
N ASN A 29 17.50 -13.95 -4.62
CA ASN A 29 18.14 -15.26 -4.60
C ASN A 29 17.04 -16.35 -4.55
N PRO A 30 16.77 -17.06 -5.66
CA PRO A 30 15.73 -18.08 -5.71
C PRO A 30 15.94 -19.24 -4.72
N LEU A 31 17.18 -19.51 -4.32
CA LEU A 31 17.51 -20.61 -3.40
C LEU A 31 17.01 -20.37 -1.96
N ASP A 32 16.83 -19.11 -1.57
CA ASP A 32 16.47 -18.72 -0.19
C ASP A 32 15.11 -19.27 0.27
N ALA A 33 14.23 -19.66 -0.65
CA ALA A 33 12.93 -20.24 -0.29
C ALA A 33 12.70 -21.65 -0.84
N VAL A 34 13.78 -22.38 -1.10
CA VAL A 34 13.73 -23.84 -1.32
C VAL A 34 13.35 -24.53 -0.02
N GLU A 35 14.14 -24.33 1.02
CA GLU A 35 13.87 -24.86 2.35
C GLU A 35 12.98 -23.91 3.16
N PRO A 36 12.19 -24.43 4.13
CA PRO A 36 11.44 -23.58 5.05
C PRO A 36 12.40 -22.70 5.85
N ALA A 37 12.13 -21.39 5.83
CA ALA A 37 12.85 -20.42 6.64
C ALA A 37 12.52 -20.54 8.12
N LEU A 38 11.32 -21.02 8.47
CA LEU A 38 10.85 -21.33 9.82
C LEU A 38 9.59 -22.21 9.78
N MET A 39 9.26 -22.85 10.91
CA MET A 39 7.99 -23.55 11.10
C MET A 39 7.21 -22.84 12.21
N LEU A 40 6.02 -22.34 11.89
CA LEU A 40 5.11 -21.73 12.85
C LEU A 40 4.26 -22.78 13.54
N ARG A 41 3.99 -22.54 14.82
CA ARG A 41 3.04 -23.31 15.61
C ARG A 41 1.61 -22.92 15.25
N MET A 42 0.69 -23.84 15.48
CA MET A 42 -0.74 -23.63 15.25
C MET A 42 -1.35 -22.60 16.20
N ASP A 43 -0.89 -22.56 17.44
CA ASP A 43 -1.36 -21.59 18.43
C ASP A 43 -0.61 -20.25 18.28
N PRO A 44 -1.30 -19.13 17.98
CA PRO A 44 -0.63 -17.84 17.76
C PRO A 44 0.04 -17.27 19.02
N PHE A 45 -0.47 -17.59 20.22
CA PHE A 45 0.09 -17.08 21.46
C PHE A 45 1.41 -17.80 21.79
N ASP A 46 1.42 -19.13 21.66
CA ASP A 46 2.62 -19.94 21.79
C ASP A 46 3.67 -19.57 20.73
N GLU A 47 3.26 -19.32 19.49
CA GLU A 47 4.17 -18.85 18.44
C GLU A 47 4.76 -17.49 18.80
N GLN A 48 3.94 -16.51 19.23
CA GLN A 48 4.43 -15.19 19.63
C GLN A 48 5.48 -15.27 20.75
N MET A 49 5.28 -16.15 21.74
CA MET A 49 6.21 -16.35 22.85
C MET A 49 7.48 -17.11 22.44
N SER A 50 7.38 -17.98 21.44
CA SER A 50 8.49 -18.83 20.98
C SER A 50 9.25 -18.27 19.77
N TYR A 51 8.72 -17.28 19.07
CA TYR A 51 9.36 -16.66 17.92
C TYR A 51 10.74 -16.10 18.29
N ARG A 52 11.73 -16.40 17.46
CA ARG A 52 13.11 -15.89 17.61
C ARG A 52 13.54 -15.25 16.30
N PRO A 53 13.87 -13.95 16.30
CA PRO A 53 14.51 -13.32 15.15
C PRO A 53 15.94 -13.88 14.96
N TYR A 54 16.59 -13.47 13.87
CA TYR A 54 18.03 -13.69 13.74
C TYR A 54 18.82 -12.99 14.84
N SER A 55 20.08 -13.37 15.04
CA SER A 55 20.97 -12.79 16.06
C SER A 55 21.17 -11.28 15.94
N ASN A 56 20.97 -10.70 14.76
CA ASN A 56 21.01 -9.27 14.49
C ASN A 56 19.66 -8.55 14.74
N GLY A 57 18.67 -9.25 15.30
CA GLY A 57 17.33 -8.73 15.58
C GLY A 57 16.41 -8.65 14.37
N LYS A 58 16.86 -9.02 13.16
CA LYS A 58 15.99 -9.04 11.98
C LYS A 58 14.99 -10.18 12.01
N THR A 59 13.81 -9.91 11.47
CA THR A 59 12.79 -10.93 11.25
C THR A 59 13.30 -12.05 10.32
N ARG A 60 12.76 -13.26 10.50
CA ARG A 60 12.98 -14.41 9.59
C ARG A 60 12.06 -14.39 8.37
N PHE A 61 11.06 -13.50 8.38
CA PHE A 61 10.16 -13.28 7.24
C PHE A 61 10.78 -12.28 6.25
N GLU A 62 10.73 -12.60 4.97
CA GLU A 62 11.06 -11.69 3.87
C GLU A 62 9.79 -11.10 3.26
N ASN A 63 9.92 -10.27 2.21
CA ASN A 63 8.80 -9.56 1.60
C ASN A 63 7.94 -10.40 0.62
N PHE A 64 8.26 -11.67 0.43
CA PHE A 64 7.49 -12.62 -0.38
C PHE A 64 7.64 -14.03 0.18
N GLY A 65 6.56 -14.79 0.19
CA GLY A 65 6.58 -16.15 0.73
C GLY A 65 5.24 -16.87 0.68
N LEU A 66 5.30 -18.13 1.05
CA LEU A 66 4.16 -19.04 1.20
C LEU A 66 4.30 -19.74 2.56
N MET A 67 3.18 -19.92 3.24
CA MET A 67 3.10 -20.79 4.41
C MET A 67 2.15 -21.93 4.12
N LEU A 68 2.60 -23.17 4.33
CA LEU A 68 1.79 -24.38 4.22
C LEU A 68 2.08 -25.29 5.41
N ASP A 69 1.03 -25.67 6.15
CA ASP A 69 1.13 -26.51 7.35
C ASP A 69 2.18 -26.01 8.35
N GLY A 70 2.22 -24.69 8.56
CA GLY A 70 3.18 -24.01 9.42
C GLY A 70 4.58 -23.82 8.81
N ASN A 71 4.95 -24.54 7.74
CA ASN A 71 6.22 -24.35 7.07
C ASN A 71 6.21 -23.06 6.24
N VAL A 72 7.03 -22.09 6.63
CA VAL A 72 7.15 -20.79 5.95
C VAL A 72 8.33 -20.83 5.01
N HIS A 73 8.06 -20.71 3.72
CA HIS A 73 9.07 -20.47 2.70
C HIS A 73 9.04 -18.99 2.33
N THR A 74 10.16 -18.28 2.43
CA THR A 74 10.19 -16.83 2.19
C THR A 74 11.51 -16.40 1.57
N CYS A 75 11.49 -15.40 0.70
CA CYS A 75 12.69 -14.82 0.09
C CYS A 75 12.47 -13.35 -0.25
N THR A 76 13.56 -12.61 -0.39
CA THR A 76 13.49 -11.23 -0.88
C THR A 76 13.21 -11.22 -2.38
N VAL A 77 12.16 -10.52 -2.80
CA VAL A 77 11.86 -10.22 -4.20
C VAL A 77 11.92 -8.72 -4.47
N ARG A 78 12.08 -8.37 -5.75
CA ARG A 78 11.89 -7.01 -6.29
C ARG A 78 10.70 -7.03 -7.23
N ALA A 79 9.89 -5.98 -7.24
CA ALA A 79 8.87 -5.84 -8.27
C ALA A 79 9.54 -5.89 -9.65
N ALA A 80 8.96 -6.65 -10.58
CA ALA A 80 9.44 -6.65 -11.96
C ALA A 80 9.19 -5.27 -12.58
N GLN A 81 9.92 -4.97 -13.65
CA GLN A 81 9.59 -3.80 -14.46
C GLN A 81 8.24 -4.02 -15.14
N ILE A 82 7.36 -3.01 -15.08
CA ILE A 82 6.05 -3.02 -15.71
C ILE A 82 6.07 -1.89 -16.74
N ASP A 83 6.05 -2.26 -18.02
CA ASP A 83 6.05 -1.30 -19.13
C ASP A 83 4.64 -0.84 -19.51
N ASP A 84 3.62 -1.64 -19.19
CA ASP A 84 2.22 -1.37 -19.50
C ASP A 84 1.34 -1.55 -18.25
N PHE A 85 0.75 -0.45 -17.78
CA PHE A 85 -0.11 -0.43 -16.61
C PHE A 85 -1.60 -0.70 -16.92
N SER A 86 -1.95 -1.05 -18.16
CA SER A 86 -3.35 -1.15 -18.61
C SER A 86 -4.15 -2.18 -17.81
N GLU A 87 -3.53 -3.30 -17.45
CA GLU A 87 -4.15 -4.32 -16.59
C GLU A 87 -4.42 -3.85 -15.16
N TYR A 88 -3.80 -2.75 -14.70
CA TYR A 88 -3.93 -2.23 -13.34
C TYR A 88 -4.81 -0.98 -13.26
N CYS A 89 -4.61 -0.02 -14.16
CA CYS A 89 -5.31 1.28 -14.14
C CYS A 89 -5.98 1.66 -15.46
N GLY A 90 -6.00 0.75 -16.46
CA GLY A 90 -6.60 1.01 -17.78
C GLY A 90 -5.80 1.97 -18.66
N ARG A 91 -4.53 2.25 -18.31
CA ARG A 91 -3.62 3.11 -19.07
C ARG A 91 -2.24 2.48 -19.16
N SER A 92 -1.53 2.70 -20.26
CA SER A 92 -0.18 2.17 -20.43
C SER A 92 0.85 2.77 -19.47
N ALA A 93 0.69 4.04 -19.11
CA ALA A 93 1.55 4.72 -18.13
C ALA A 93 0.98 4.62 -16.69
N PRO A 94 1.84 4.74 -15.65
CA PRO A 94 1.37 4.87 -14.28
C PRO A 94 0.37 6.01 -14.09
N LEU A 95 -0.64 5.78 -13.25
CA LEU A 95 -1.61 6.82 -12.88
C LEU A 95 -0.96 7.82 -11.93
N LEU A 96 -0.88 9.10 -12.32
CA LEU A 96 -0.31 10.16 -11.50
C LEU A 96 -1.39 10.88 -10.69
N LEU A 97 -1.02 11.45 -9.54
CA LEU A 97 -1.92 12.28 -8.73
C LEU A 97 -2.50 13.44 -9.54
N GLY A 98 -1.67 14.06 -10.40
CA GLY A 98 -2.09 15.12 -11.29
C GLY A 98 -3.12 14.70 -12.33
N ASP A 99 -3.16 13.44 -12.74
CA ASP A 99 -4.17 12.97 -13.69
C ASP A 99 -5.57 12.98 -13.06
N ILE A 100 -5.66 12.60 -11.79
CA ILE A 100 -6.91 12.64 -11.02
C ILE A 100 -7.33 14.08 -10.71
N VAL A 101 -6.39 14.91 -10.26
CA VAL A 101 -6.66 16.29 -9.85
C VAL A 101 -7.13 17.14 -11.03
N ARG A 102 -6.61 16.90 -12.25
CA ARG A 102 -6.96 17.66 -13.46
C ARG A 102 -8.39 17.43 -13.93
N ASP A 103 -8.98 16.27 -13.64
CA ASP A 103 -10.37 15.95 -14.01
C ASP A 103 -11.40 16.56 -13.04
N THR A 104 -10.95 17.16 -11.93
CA THR A 104 -11.83 17.77 -10.93
C THR A 104 -12.27 19.17 -11.38
N GLY A 105 -13.58 19.41 -11.37
CA GLY A 105 -14.17 20.72 -11.61
C GLY A 105 -13.99 21.70 -10.43
N PRO A 106 -14.87 22.71 -10.30
CA PRO A 106 -14.79 23.68 -9.21
C PRO A 106 -14.81 23.01 -7.83
N VAL A 107 -13.77 23.26 -7.04
CA VAL A 107 -13.64 22.70 -5.69
C VAL A 107 -14.29 23.63 -4.66
N PRO A 108 -15.07 23.12 -3.70
CA PRO A 108 -15.65 23.95 -2.65
C PRO A 108 -14.57 24.65 -1.80
N SER A 109 -14.82 25.91 -1.41
CA SER A 109 -13.89 26.74 -0.64
C SER A 109 -13.44 26.12 0.68
N SER A 110 -14.25 25.24 1.26
CA SER A 110 -13.94 24.49 2.49
C SER A 110 -12.77 23.50 2.36
N PHE A 111 -12.37 23.13 1.14
CA PHE A 111 -11.22 22.26 0.88
C PHE A 111 -9.89 23.00 0.79
N PHE A 112 -9.93 24.31 0.56
CA PHE A 112 -8.73 25.13 0.51
C PHE A 112 -8.11 25.27 1.90
N VAL A 113 -6.79 25.20 1.95
CA VAL A 113 -6.02 25.46 3.16
C VAL A 113 -6.04 26.96 3.39
N LYS A 114 -6.49 27.39 4.57
CA LYS A 114 -6.47 28.80 4.96
C LYS A 114 -5.03 29.27 5.11
N SER A 115 -4.75 30.51 4.73
CA SER A 115 -3.42 31.14 4.83
C SER A 115 -2.82 30.99 6.24
N GLU A 116 -3.62 31.21 7.27
CA GLU A 116 -3.20 31.12 8.68
C GLU A 116 -2.81 29.70 9.10
N GLN A 117 -3.21 28.67 8.34
CA GLN A 117 -2.93 27.27 8.65
C GLN A 117 -1.73 26.71 7.87
N GLU A 118 -1.22 27.41 6.86
CA GLU A 118 -0.15 26.89 6.00
C GLU A 118 1.10 26.50 6.78
N ASP A 119 1.53 27.31 7.75
CA ASP A 119 2.70 27.00 8.57
C ASP A 119 2.46 25.81 9.49
N ALA A 120 1.22 25.64 9.97
CA ALA A 120 0.84 24.44 10.72
C ALA A 120 0.86 23.19 9.82
N TRP A 121 0.49 23.30 8.53
CA TRP A 121 0.62 22.20 7.56
C TRP A 121 2.09 21.87 7.26
N LYS A 122 2.94 22.87 7.01
CA LYS A 122 4.39 22.68 6.83
C LYS A 122 5.00 22.00 8.06
N ALA A 123 4.68 22.49 9.26
CA ALA A 123 5.14 21.91 10.50
C ALA A 123 4.60 20.49 10.71
N ALA A 124 3.36 20.20 10.33
CA ALA A 124 2.79 18.85 10.41
C ALA A 124 3.59 17.85 9.54
N LYS A 125 4.03 18.28 8.34
CA LYS A 125 4.73 17.47 7.35
C LYS A 125 6.26 17.40 7.53
N ALA A 126 6.84 18.31 8.32
CA ALA A 126 8.28 18.32 8.62
C ALA A 126 8.73 17.09 9.40
N ALA A 127 10.01 16.73 9.25
CA ALA A 127 10.65 15.69 10.06
C ALA A 127 10.66 16.09 11.54
N LYS A 128 10.46 15.12 12.44
CA LYS A 128 10.41 15.34 13.89
C LYS A 128 11.11 14.21 14.62
N ALA A 129 11.78 14.54 15.71
CA ALA A 129 12.28 13.59 16.69
C ALA A 129 11.94 14.14 18.08
N ILE A 130 11.01 13.48 18.78
CA ILE A 130 10.43 13.95 20.04
C ILE A 130 10.63 12.86 21.09
N ALA A 131 11.31 13.19 22.18
CA ALA A 131 11.39 12.31 23.33
C ALA A 131 10.00 12.11 23.94
N ARG A 132 9.58 10.86 24.14
CA ARG A 132 8.32 10.47 24.75
C ARG A 132 8.61 9.54 25.92
N ASN A 133 7.78 9.60 26.94
CA ASN A 133 7.72 8.61 28.00
C ASN A 133 6.31 8.04 28.05
N LYS A 134 6.17 6.72 27.98
CA LYS A 134 4.89 6.04 28.16
C LYS A 134 5.07 4.91 29.17
N SER A 135 4.34 4.97 30.28
CA SER A 135 4.39 3.97 31.36
C SER A 135 5.80 3.68 31.88
N GLY A 136 6.65 4.70 32.00
CA GLY A 136 8.02 4.57 32.49
C GLY A 136 9.06 4.24 31.41
N PHE A 137 8.63 3.88 30.19
CA PHE A 137 9.54 3.61 29.07
C PHE A 137 9.79 4.89 28.27
N ALA A 138 11.04 5.36 28.31
CA ALA A 138 11.51 6.46 27.47
C ALA A 138 11.83 5.94 26.06
N TYR A 139 11.27 6.59 25.04
CA TYR A 139 11.57 6.31 23.65
C TYR A 139 11.55 7.60 22.83
N THR A 140 12.31 7.63 21.73
CA THR A 140 12.27 8.75 20.79
C THR A 140 11.25 8.43 19.71
N TYR A 141 10.16 9.21 19.67
CA TYR A 141 9.25 9.21 18.53
C TYR A 141 9.90 9.98 17.38
N SER A 142 10.25 9.28 16.30
CA SER A 142 10.84 9.90 15.12
C SER A 142 9.97 9.67 13.88
N GLU A 143 9.83 10.70 13.06
CA GLU A 143 9.12 10.67 11.78
C GLU A 143 9.90 11.45 10.73
N GLY A 144 10.01 10.87 9.53
CA GLY A 144 10.60 11.55 8.38
C GLY A 144 9.67 12.62 7.79
N ALA A 145 10.29 13.59 7.10
CA ALA A 145 9.58 14.62 6.37
C ALA A 145 8.74 14.03 5.24
N MET A 146 7.64 14.71 4.92
CA MET A 146 6.77 14.41 3.78
C MET A 146 6.74 15.58 2.82
N ALA A 147 6.55 15.31 1.53
CA ALA A 147 6.33 16.35 0.54
C ALA A 147 5.08 17.17 0.92
N PHE A 148 5.21 18.49 0.82
CA PHE A 148 4.10 19.42 0.99
C PHE A 148 4.34 20.68 0.15
N PRO A 149 3.42 21.04 -0.75
CA PRO A 149 2.28 20.24 -1.22
C PRO A 149 2.72 18.91 -1.87
N ASP A 150 1.80 17.95 -1.95
CA ASP A 150 2.00 16.68 -2.64
C ASP A 150 2.26 16.94 -4.15
N PRO A 151 3.29 16.31 -4.74
CA PRO A 151 3.67 16.52 -6.13
C PRO A 151 2.66 15.88 -7.08
N LEU A 152 2.27 16.60 -8.13
CA LEU A 152 1.29 16.14 -9.12
C LEU A 152 1.89 15.26 -10.23
N ASP A 153 3.22 15.27 -10.38
CA ASP A 153 3.98 14.50 -11.37
C ASP A 153 4.36 13.09 -10.88
N LYS A 154 3.82 12.66 -9.73
CA LYS A 154 4.08 11.34 -9.12
C LYS A 154 2.76 10.63 -8.80
N PRO A 155 2.78 9.29 -8.65
CA PRO A 155 1.66 8.56 -8.08
C PRO A 155 1.32 9.10 -6.68
N SER A 156 0.05 9.01 -6.27
CA SER A 156 -0.30 9.41 -4.91
C SER A 156 0.37 8.48 -3.91
N ARG A 157 0.64 9.01 -2.72
CA ARG A 157 0.95 8.18 -1.57
C ARG A 157 -0.34 7.50 -1.08
N THR A 158 -0.18 6.54 -0.19
CA THR A 158 -1.31 5.82 0.41
C THR A 158 -2.29 6.78 1.09
N ILE A 159 -3.57 6.64 0.74
CA ILE A 159 -4.69 7.29 1.42
C ILE A 159 -4.91 6.55 2.74
N ILE A 160 -5.11 7.30 3.83
CA ILE A 160 -5.37 6.69 5.14
C ILE A 160 -6.67 7.21 5.74
N THR A 161 -7.17 6.55 6.78
CA THR A 161 -8.49 6.84 7.37
C THR A 161 -8.64 8.26 7.93
N SER A 162 -7.54 8.93 8.24
CA SER A 162 -7.51 10.33 8.72
C SER A 162 -7.39 11.36 7.60
N GLU A 163 -7.65 10.99 6.35
CA GLU A 163 -7.60 11.89 5.19
C GLU A 163 -8.63 13.04 5.28
N GLY A 164 -9.79 12.77 5.87
CA GLY A 164 -10.91 13.72 5.96
C GLY A 164 -10.67 14.92 6.90
N GLY A 165 -11.45 15.99 6.68
CA GLY A 165 -11.52 17.16 7.56
C GLY A 165 -10.43 18.22 7.31
N GLY A 166 -10.66 19.45 7.79
CA GLY A 166 -9.85 20.63 7.46
C GLY A 166 -8.54 20.82 8.22
N SER A 167 -8.36 20.15 9.37
CA SER A 167 -7.21 20.38 10.24
C SER A 167 -5.89 19.91 9.60
N PRO A 168 -4.77 20.64 9.82
CA PRO A 168 -3.44 20.23 9.40
C PRO A 168 -3.09 18.82 9.88
N SER A 169 -2.56 18.01 8.96
CA SER A 169 -2.09 16.67 9.30
C SER A 169 -0.94 16.27 8.39
N ARG A 170 0.01 15.52 8.95
CA ARG A 170 1.08 14.86 8.21
C ARG A 170 0.52 13.94 7.12
N THR A 171 -0.58 13.26 7.45
CA THR A 171 -1.10 12.13 6.69
C THR A 171 -2.13 12.49 5.65
N LYS A 172 -2.55 13.75 5.56
CA LYS A 172 -3.50 14.24 4.56
C LYS A 172 -2.78 14.74 3.32
N HIS A 173 -3.34 14.47 2.16
CA HIS A 173 -2.90 15.02 0.90
C HIS A 173 -3.31 16.48 0.81
N ALA A 174 -2.42 17.30 0.28
CA ALA A 174 -2.71 18.67 -0.08
C ALA A 174 -1.93 19.01 -1.34
N VAL A 175 -2.60 19.50 -2.37
CA VAL A 175 -1.99 19.81 -3.68
C VAL A 175 -2.00 21.30 -3.92
N ARG A 176 -1.03 21.78 -4.71
CA ARG A 176 -1.01 23.17 -5.19
C ARG A 176 -1.70 23.25 -6.54
N GLU A 177 -2.70 24.11 -6.65
CA GLU A 177 -3.34 24.42 -7.92
C GLU A 177 -2.50 25.38 -8.76
N ALA A 178 -2.84 25.50 -10.05
CA ALA A 178 -2.23 26.47 -10.96
C ALA A 178 -2.40 27.93 -10.48
N SER A 179 -3.45 28.22 -9.71
CA SER A 179 -3.68 29.51 -9.04
C SER A 179 -2.66 29.83 -7.94
N GLY A 180 -1.86 28.84 -7.52
CA GLY A 180 -0.94 28.94 -6.39
C GLY A 180 -1.56 28.56 -5.05
N LEU A 181 -2.89 28.46 -4.95
CA LEU A 181 -3.58 28.05 -3.72
C LEU A 181 -3.34 26.57 -3.41
N ILE A 182 -3.31 26.26 -2.11
CA ILE A 182 -3.18 24.88 -1.63
C ILE A 182 -4.57 24.39 -1.22
N ARG A 183 -4.94 23.18 -1.64
CA ARG A 183 -6.17 22.53 -1.21
C ARG A 183 -5.97 21.07 -0.88
N ARG A 184 -6.86 20.55 -0.06
CA ARG A 184 -6.97 19.11 0.20
C ARG A 184 -7.61 18.40 -1.00
N LEU A 185 -7.48 17.08 -1.05
CA LEU A 185 -8.20 16.27 -2.02
C LEU A 185 -9.70 16.19 -1.65
N THR A 186 -10.55 16.18 -2.66
CA THR A 186 -12.00 15.97 -2.51
C THR A 186 -12.31 14.48 -2.33
N PRO A 187 -13.47 14.11 -1.76
CA PRO A 187 -13.87 12.71 -1.67
C PRO A 187 -13.88 11.98 -3.01
N GLU A 188 -14.25 12.66 -4.09
CA GLU A 188 -14.27 12.09 -5.44
C GLU A 188 -12.87 11.80 -5.98
N GLU A 189 -11.89 12.66 -5.67
CA GLU A 189 -10.49 12.40 -6.01
C GLU A 189 -9.96 11.18 -5.24
N LEU A 190 -10.33 11.03 -3.97
CA LEU A 190 -9.96 9.86 -3.17
C LEU A 190 -10.60 8.56 -3.68
N GLU A 191 -11.87 8.62 -4.10
CA GLU A 191 -12.58 7.51 -4.75
C GLU A 191 -11.84 7.06 -6.02
N GLN A 192 -11.54 8.02 -6.90
CA GLN A 192 -10.88 7.72 -8.17
C GLN A 192 -9.45 7.19 -7.99
N LEU A 193 -8.71 7.68 -6.99
CA LEU A 193 -7.38 7.14 -6.65
C LEU A 193 -7.41 5.67 -6.23
N ASN A 194 -8.49 5.24 -5.56
CA ASN A 194 -8.73 3.83 -5.25
C ASN A 194 -9.37 3.05 -6.41
N GLY A 195 -9.68 3.70 -7.54
CA GLY A 195 -10.29 3.09 -8.72
C GLY A 195 -11.82 2.97 -8.65
N PHE A 196 -12.48 3.68 -7.74
CA PHE A 196 -13.94 3.81 -7.72
C PHE A 196 -14.41 4.93 -8.67
N PRO A 197 -15.64 4.85 -9.21
CA PRO A 197 -16.26 5.98 -9.89
C PRO A 197 -16.38 7.20 -8.96
N ARG A 198 -16.28 8.41 -9.52
CA ARG A 198 -16.56 9.63 -8.76
C ARG A 198 -18.01 9.64 -8.28
N GLY A 199 -18.21 9.98 -7.02
CA GLY A 199 -19.51 9.95 -6.36
C GLY A 199 -19.90 8.57 -5.84
N PHE A 200 -19.03 7.56 -5.89
CA PHE A 200 -19.37 6.20 -5.44
C PHE A 200 -19.86 6.14 -3.99
N THR A 201 -19.32 6.98 -3.11
CA THR A 201 -19.76 7.08 -1.70
C THR A 201 -20.69 8.26 -1.44
N ALA A 202 -21.13 8.98 -2.48
CA ALA A 202 -22.06 10.09 -2.34
C ALA A 202 -23.46 9.55 -2.02
N HIS A 203 -23.83 9.62 -0.74
CA HIS A 203 -25.14 9.19 -0.26
C HIS A 203 -25.71 10.22 0.73
N PRO A 204 -27.03 10.48 0.71
CA PRO A 204 -27.67 11.35 1.71
C PRO A 204 -27.28 10.97 3.13
N GLY A 205 -26.89 11.97 3.93
CA GLY A 205 -26.46 11.78 5.33
C GLY A 205 -25.00 11.36 5.52
N VAL A 206 -24.25 11.05 4.44
CA VAL A 206 -22.83 10.70 4.53
C VAL A 206 -21.98 11.95 4.30
N SER A 207 -21.19 12.33 5.31
CA SER A 207 -20.31 13.50 5.24
C SER A 207 -19.03 13.23 4.44
N ASP A 208 -18.38 14.28 3.93
CA ASP A 208 -17.08 14.17 3.25
C ASP A 208 -16.00 13.50 4.10
N VAL A 209 -16.05 13.69 5.42
CA VAL A 209 -15.13 13.04 6.37
C VAL A 209 -15.37 11.53 6.39
N ALA A 210 -16.64 11.10 6.42
CA ALA A 210 -16.99 9.68 6.37
C ALA A 210 -16.60 9.06 5.02
N ARG A 211 -16.83 9.77 3.90
CA ARG A 211 -16.40 9.34 2.56
C ARG A 211 -14.88 9.14 2.49
N ALA A 212 -14.11 10.08 3.00
CA ALA A 212 -12.65 9.96 3.08
C ALA A 212 -12.19 8.80 3.98
N MET A 213 -12.87 8.56 5.11
CA MET A 213 -12.60 7.43 6.00
C MET A 213 -12.86 6.08 5.31
N LEU A 214 -13.91 5.97 4.50
CA LEU A 214 -14.17 4.78 3.68
C LEU A 214 -13.02 4.53 2.71
N MET A 215 -12.56 5.57 2.00
CA MET A 215 -11.45 5.46 1.06
C MET A 215 -10.13 5.09 1.74
N GLY A 216 -9.89 5.55 2.97
CA GLY A 216 -8.71 5.15 3.74
C GLY A 216 -8.70 3.68 4.20
N ASN A 217 -9.82 2.96 4.13
CA ASN A 217 -9.91 1.52 4.41
C ASN A 217 -10.13 0.67 3.15
N ALA A 218 -10.33 1.31 1.99
CA ALA A 218 -10.63 0.61 0.76
C ALA A 218 -9.39 -0.07 0.17
N LEU A 219 -9.62 -1.13 -0.60
CA LEU A 219 -8.61 -1.69 -1.48
C LEU A 219 -8.63 -0.94 -2.82
N VAL A 220 -7.50 -0.98 -3.53
CA VAL A 220 -7.41 -0.42 -4.89
C VAL A 220 -8.08 -1.38 -5.86
N VAL A 221 -9.18 -0.94 -6.48
CA VAL A 221 -10.07 -1.75 -7.33
C VAL A 221 -9.30 -2.47 -8.44
N GLY A 222 -8.40 -1.76 -9.12
CA GLY A 222 -7.59 -2.32 -10.20
C GLY A 222 -6.70 -3.49 -9.78
N LEU A 223 -6.13 -3.43 -8.57
CA LEU A 223 -5.30 -4.50 -8.03
C LEU A 223 -6.15 -5.73 -7.69
N VAL A 224 -7.31 -5.53 -7.05
CA VAL A 224 -8.24 -6.62 -6.72
C VAL A 224 -8.78 -7.28 -7.98
N ARG A 225 -9.16 -6.48 -8.98
CA ARG A 225 -9.59 -6.97 -10.30
C ARG A 225 -8.51 -7.86 -10.93
N ARG A 226 -7.25 -7.42 -10.94
CA ARG A 226 -6.15 -8.18 -11.53
C ARG A 226 -5.96 -9.55 -10.85
N ILE A 227 -6.02 -9.62 -9.52
CA ILE A 227 -5.99 -10.89 -8.79
C ILE A 227 -7.15 -11.80 -9.23
N GLY A 228 -8.35 -11.24 -9.33
CA GLY A 228 -9.56 -11.97 -9.73
C GLY A 228 -9.49 -12.52 -11.15
N GLU A 229 -8.99 -11.75 -12.11
CA GLU A 229 -8.79 -12.18 -13.51
C GLU A 229 -7.83 -13.38 -13.58
N VAL A 230 -6.67 -13.28 -12.92
CA VAL A 230 -5.69 -14.38 -12.89
C VAL A 230 -6.29 -15.64 -12.24
N LEU A 231 -7.02 -15.47 -11.14
CA LEU A 231 -7.70 -16.58 -10.47
C LEU A 231 -8.73 -17.25 -11.38
N TYR A 232 -9.54 -16.46 -12.09
CA TYR A 232 -10.55 -16.95 -13.02
C TYR A 232 -9.92 -17.73 -14.19
N HIS A 233 -8.86 -17.21 -14.80
CA HIS A 233 -8.16 -17.89 -15.89
C HIS A 233 -7.57 -19.24 -15.45
N ARG A 234 -6.90 -19.26 -14.30
CA ARG A 234 -6.34 -20.50 -13.70
C ARG A 234 -7.40 -21.55 -13.40
N HIS A 235 -8.55 -21.11 -12.89
CA HIS A 235 -9.66 -22.02 -12.62
C HIS A 235 -10.19 -22.65 -13.91
N ARG A 236 -10.32 -21.86 -14.99
CA ARG A 236 -10.79 -22.34 -16.29
C ARG A 236 -9.83 -23.29 -17.00
N GLU A 237 -8.53 -23.15 -16.79
CA GLU A 237 -7.52 -24.05 -17.36
C GLU A 237 -7.45 -25.40 -16.62
N SER A 238 -7.93 -25.44 -15.37
CA SER A 238 -7.90 -26.63 -14.51
C SER A 238 -9.16 -27.50 -14.64
N CYS A 239 -10.18 -27.05 -15.38
CA CYS A 239 -11.43 -27.75 -15.66
C CYS A 239 -11.48 -28.20 -17.11
#